data_AF-A0A7S1A698-F1
#
_entry.id   AF-A0A7S1A698-F1
#
_cell.length_a   1.000
_cell.length_b   1.000
_cell.length_c   1.000
_cell.angle_alpha   90.00
_cell.angle_beta   90.00
_cell.angle_gamma   90.00
#
_symmetry.space_group_name_H-M   'P 1'
#
loop_
_entity.id
_entity.type
_entity.pdbx_description
1 polymer ?
#
loop_
_entity_poly.entity_id
_entity_poly.type
_entity_poly.pdbx_seq_one_letter_code
_entity_poly.pdbx_strand_id
1 'polypeptide(L)'
;MGAVQPSRCCNVDSKHVVSGPAVTDEVSQDKVEMEDPPVFQQQEEEAGEEPTYTVVLDKAIEKNLGLDVDRTVKGDTLPILKIKGGLAGQWNVANPDAQISEGDMIVEVNGAGGDVATILDRCRRDQ
;
A
#
# COMPACT_ATOMS: atom_id res chain seq x y z
N MET A 1 -18.33 -39.40 39.75
CA MET A 1 -18.51 -37.97 40.10
C MET A 1 -18.11 -37.16 38.87
N GLY A 2 -18.86 -36.22 38.31
CA GLY A 2 -20.20 -35.70 38.51
C GLY A 2 -20.40 -34.78 37.31
N ALA A 3 -21.19 -35.21 36.33
CA ALA A 3 -21.62 -34.36 35.22
C ALA A 3 -22.96 -33.74 35.62
N VAL A 4 -23.00 -32.42 35.70
CA VAL A 4 -24.22 -31.63 35.95
C VAL A 4 -24.25 -30.50 34.93
N GLN A 5 -25.25 -30.59 34.06
CA GLN A 5 -25.72 -29.58 33.10
C GLN A 5 -26.42 -28.41 33.85
N PRO A 6 -27.24 -27.49 33.28
CA PRO A 6 -27.69 -27.24 31.90
C PRO A 6 -27.70 -25.74 31.54
N SER A 7 -28.13 -25.33 30.35
CA SER A 7 -29.45 -24.70 30.16
C SER A 7 -29.57 -24.26 28.70
N ARG A 8 -30.53 -24.83 27.93
CA ARG A 8 -31.86 -24.24 27.65
C ARG A 8 -31.75 -22.99 26.75
N CYS A 9 -32.48 -22.81 25.66
CA CYS A 9 -33.50 -23.60 24.98
C CYS A 9 -33.80 -22.94 23.62
N CYS A 10 -34.25 -23.78 22.70
CA CYS A 10 -34.97 -23.57 21.44
C CYS A 10 -35.97 -22.39 21.37
N ASN A 11 -36.18 -21.83 20.17
CA ASN A 11 -37.37 -22.05 19.30
C ASN A 11 -37.25 -21.24 17.97
N VAL A 12 -37.37 -21.86 16.78
CA VAL A 12 -38.54 -21.93 15.86
C VAL A 12 -38.89 -20.57 15.23
N ASP A 13 -38.84 -20.42 13.91
CA ASP A 13 -39.91 -20.70 12.92
C ASP A 13 -39.31 -20.32 11.54
N SER A 14 -39.65 -20.83 10.36
CA SER A 14 -40.83 -21.53 9.89
C SER A 14 -40.56 -21.94 8.42
N LYS A 15 -40.92 -23.18 8.04
CA LYS A 15 -41.58 -23.64 6.78
C LYS A 15 -40.99 -23.25 5.40
N HIS A 16 -40.99 -24.05 4.34
CA HIS A 16 -41.59 -25.32 3.94
C HIS A 16 -40.96 -25.67 2.56
N VAL A 17 -40.50 -26.91 2.29
CA VAL A 17 -41.13 -27.88 1.34
C VAL A 17 -40.98 -27.49 -0.15
N VAL A 18 -40.33 -28.26 -1.02
CA VAL A 18 -40.80 -29.56 -1.57
C VAL A 18 -39.65 -30.41 -2.15
N SER A 19 -39.90 -31.71 -2.11
CA SER A 19 -39.22 -32.80 -2.81
C SER A 19 -39.62 -32.86 -4.29
N GLY A 20 -38.74 -33.40 -5.15
CA GLY A 20 -39.18 -34.16 -6.32
C GLY A 20 -38.48 -33.83 -7.65
N PRO A 21 -38.46 -34.81 -8.60
CA PRO A 21 -37.32 -35.04 -9.48
C PRO A 21 -37.58 -34.71 -10.97
N ALA A 22 -36.50 -34.82 -11.75
CA ALA A 22 -36.44 -35.16 -13.18
C ALA A 22 -37.49 -34.56 -14.13
N VAL A 23 -37.05 -33.74 -15.08
CA VAL A 23 -37.36 -33.95 -16.51
C VAL A 23 -36.34 -33.19 -17.37
N THR A 24 -36.04 -33.84 -18.48
CA THR A 24 -35.40 -33.33 -19.69
C THR A 24 -36.11 -32.08 -20.22
N ASP A 25 -35.46 -31.32 -21.09
CA ASP A 25 -35.88 -31.21 -22.48
C ASP A 25 -34.98 -30.23 -23.25
N GLU A 26 -34.86 -30.54 -24.52
CA GLU A 26 -33.94 -29.94 -25.48
C GLU A 26 -34.44 -28.58 -25.98
N VAL A 27 -33.55 -27.90 -26.71
CA VAL A 27 -33.81 -27.02 -27.87
C VAL A 27 -33.68 -25.50 -27.70
N SER A 28 -32.66 -25.01 -28.40
CA SER A 28 -32.61 -23.83 -29.28
C SER A 28 -32.69 -22.39 -28.75
N GLN A 29 -31.54 -21.74 -28.95
CA GLN A 29 -31.30 -20.43 -29.59
C GLN A 29 -32.36 -19.33 -29.51
N ASP A 30 -31.98 -18.25 -28.84
CA ASP A 30 -32.09 -16.86 -29.32
C ASP A 30 -31.00 -16.07 -28.57
N LYS A 31 -29.91 -15.66 -29.24
CA LYS A 31 -29.67 -14.29 -29.73
C LYS A 31 -30.12 -13.22 -28.72
N VAL A 32 -29.17 -12.40 -28.24
CA VAL A 32 -29.22 -10.93 -28.29
C VAL A 32 -28.07 -10.33 -27.46
N GLU A 33 -27.38 -9.38 -28.12
CA GLU A 33 -26.60 -8.23 -27.62
C GLU A 33 -25.47 -8.51 -26.60
N MET A 34 -24.19 -8.47 -27.00
CA MET A 34 -23.40 -7.24 -27.18
C MET A 34 -23.63 -6.22 -26.07
N GLU A 35 -23.32 -6.60 -24.83
CA GLU A 35 -23.00 -5.62 -23.80
C GLU A 35 -21.53 -5.22 -24.00
N ASP A 36 -21.33 -3.93 -24.24
CA ASP A 36 -20.05 -3.30 -24.47
C ASP A 36 -18.95 -3.80 -23.53
N PRO A 37 -17.71 -3.99 -24.02
CA PRO A 37 -16.58 -4.19 -23.11
C PRO A 37 -16.55 -3.03 -22.12
N PRO A 38 -16.22 -3.27 -20.84
CA PRO A 38 -16.06 -2.18 -19.89
C PRO A 38 -15.06 -1.20 -20.49
N VAL A 39 -15.57 0.00 -20.79
CA VAL A 39 -14.79 1.16 -21.19
C VAL A 39 -13.73 1.33 -20.11
N PHE A 40 -12.53 0.84 -20.40
CA PHE A 40 -11.34 1.11 -19.60
C PHE A 40 -11.19 2.62 -19.66
N GLN A 41 -11.57 3.28 -18.56
CA GLN A 41 -11.41 4.71 -18.41
C GLN A 41 -9.95 5.02 -18.70
N GLN A 42 -9.74 5.71 -19.81
CA GLN A 42 -8.47 6.22 -20.26
C GLN A 42 -7.97 7.14 -19.15
N GLN A 43 -6.99 6.68 -18.37
CA GLN A 43 -6.20 7.59 -17.55
C GLN A 43 -5.35 8.39 -18.51
N GLU A 44 -5.74 9.66 -18.66
CA GLU A 44 -5.04 10.67 -19.44
C GLU A 44 -3.55 10.67 -19.04
N GLU A 45 -2.70 10.50 -20.05
CA GLU A 45 -1.25 10.67 -19.97
C GLU A 45 -0.93 12.13 -19.70
N GLU A 46 -1.05 12.54 -18.43
CA GLU A 46 -0.41 13.75 -17.92
C GLU A 46 1.11 13.51 -17.91
N ALA A 47 1.87 14.47 -18.44
CA ALA A 47 3.33 14.41 -18.58
C ALA A 47 3.98 13.80 -17.33
N GLY A 48 4.66 12.66 -17.51
CA GLY A 48 5.11 11.78 -16.44
C GLY A 48 5.95 12.47 -15.37
N GLU A 49 5.31 12.95 -14.32
CA GLU A 49 5.97 13.19 -13.05
C GLU A 49 5.99 11.87 -12.29
N GLU A 50 7.18 11.38 -11.96
CA GLU A 50 7.29 10.24 -11.04
C GLU A 50 6.60 10.64 -9.72
N PRO A 51 5.73 9.78 -9.17
CA PRO A 51 4.98 10.12 -7.96
C PRO A 51 5.96 10.39 -6.81
N THR A 52 6.06 11.66 -6.41
CA THR A 52 6.85 12.07 -5.24
C THR A 52 5.96 12.10 -4.01
N TYR A 53 6.55 11.77 -2.85
CA TYR A 53 5.87 11.83 -1.57
C TYR A 53 6.79 12.46 -0.52
N THR A 54 6.20 13.03 0.53
CA THR A 54 6.95 13.73 1.58
C THR A 54 7.02 12.90 2.85
N VAL A 55 8.23 12.82 3.41
CA VAL A 55 8.52 12.11 4.66
C VAL A 55 9.02 13.10 5.69
N VAL A 56 8.46 13.06 6.90
CA VAL A 56 8.87 13.94 8.01
C VAL A 56 9.45 13.09 9.13
N LEU A 57 10.77 13.21 9.33
CA LEU A 57 11.50 12.46 10.36
C LEU A 57 11.93 13.42 11.48
N ASP A 58 11.40 13.20 12.69
CA ASP A 58 11.73 14.02 13.86
C ASP A 58 13.01 13.54 14.55
N LYS A 59 14.08 14.34 14.45
CA LYS A 59 15.39 14.04 15.04
C LYS A 59 15.49 14.36 16.54
N ALA A 60 14.45 14.94 17.15
CA ALA A 60 14.42 15.22 18.59
C ALA A 60 14.43 13.94 19.43
N ILE A 61 13.81 12.88 18.92
CA ILE A 61 13.69 11.59 19.63
C ILE A 61 14.92 10.72 19.36
N GLU A 62 15.38 10.66 18.11
CA GLU A 62 16.52 9.84 17.70
C GLU A 62 17.38 10.57 16.65
N LYS A 63 18.70 10.59 16.80
CA LYS A 63 19.59 11.24 15.81
C LYS A 63 19.84 10.41 14.56
N ASN A 64 19.50 9.13 14.59
CA ASN A 64 19.83 8.18 13.54
C ASN A 64 18.64 8.02 12.58
N LEU A 65 18.78 8.58 11.38
CA LEU A 65 17.76 8.44 10.33
C LEU A 65 17.55 6.98 9.93
N GLY A 66 18.60 6.17 9.98
CA GLY A 66 18.58 4.76 9.60
C GLY A 66 18.46 4.51 8.10
N LEU A 67 18.88 5.48 7.28
CA LEU A 67 18.98 5.36 5.83
C LEU A 67 20.44 5.18 5.41
N ASP A 68 20.71 4.21 4.55
CA ASP A 68 21.96 4.06 3.81
C ASP A 68 21.74 4.55 2.39
N VAL A 69 22.61 5.45 1.94
CA VAL A 69 22.42 6.20 0.69
C VAL A 69 23.68 6.14 -0.16
N ASP A 70 23.52 6.10 -1.48
CA ASP A 70 24.67 6.11 -2.38
C ASP A 70 25.23 7.52 -2.53
N ARG A 71 26.43 7.75 -2.03
CA ARG A 71 27.12 9.04 -2.14
C ARG A 71 28.04 9.13 -3.35
N THR A 72 28.17 8.04 -4.11
CA THR A 72 29.06 7.94 -5.28
C THR A 72 28.38 8.44 -6.54
N VAL A 73 27.04 8.45 -6.57
CA VAL A 73 26.27 9.00 -7.66
C VAL A 73 26.43 10.52 -7.74
N LYS A 74 26.46 11.03 -8.97
CA LYS A 74 26.44 12.46 -9.27
C LYS A 74 25.10 12.76 -9.92
N GLY A 75 24.45 13.82 -9.45
CA GLY A 75 23.13 14.23 -9.93
C GLY A 75 22.43 15.11 -8.92
N ASP A 76 21.12 15.18 -9.06
CA ASP A 76 20.17 15.91 -8.23
C ASP A 76 19.40 15.01 -7.26
N THR A 77 19.57 13.69 -7.35
CA THR A 77 18.88 12.71 -6.50
C THR A 77 19.86 11.84 -5.72
N LEU A 78 19.47 11.48 -4.50
CA LEU A 78 20.25 10.65 -3.59
C LEU A 78 19.53 9.30 -3.36
N PRO A 79 19.97 8.21 -4.03
CA PRO A 79 19.32 6.91 -3.94
C PRO A 79 19.50 6.26 -2.58
N ILE A 80 18.42 5.65 -2.08
CA ILE A 80 18.41 4.86 -0.86
C ILE A 80 18.85 3.43 -1.22
N LEU A 81 20.02 3.04 -0.74
CA LEU A 81 20.56 1.69 -0.94
C LEU A 81 19.97 0.69 0.04
N LYS A 82 19.73 1.12 1.29
CA LYS A 82 19.27 0.23 2.35
C LYS A 82 18.60 1.00 3.48
N ILE A 83 17.61 0.36 4.10
CA ILE A 83 16.97 0.86 5.33
C ILE A 83 17.48 0.04 6.51
N LYS A 84 18.14 0.71 7.46
CA LYS A 84 18.75 0.11 8.67
C LYS A 84 17.89 0.27 9.93
N GLY A 85 16.70 0.85 9.82
CA GLY A 85 15.79 1.10 10.95
C GLY A 85 15.79 2.58 11.36
N GLY A 86 15.93 2.87 12.66
CA GLY A 86 15.90 4.24 13.19
C GLY A 86 14.59 4.96 12.87
N LEU A 87 14.67 6.26 12.60
CA LEU A 87 13.51 7.08 12.25
C LEU A 87 12.82 6.61 10.96
N ALA A 88 13.57 6.19 9.94
CA ALA A 88 12.99 5.65 8.71
C ALA A 88 12.18 4.36 8.98
N GLY A 89 12.69 3.47 9.82
CA GLY A 89 11.95 2.28 10.24
C GLY A 89 10.68 2.62 11.02
N GLN A 90 10.76 3.56 11.95
CA GLN A 90 9.60 4.04 12.71
C GLN A 90 8.55 4.68 11.80
N TRP A 91 8.98 5.47 10.82
CA TRP A 91 8.11 6.06 9.81
C TRP A 91 7.36 4.99 9.02
N ASN A 92 8.05 3.96 8.54
CA ASN A 92 7.42 2.89 7.76
C ASN A 92 6.36 2.11 8.54
N VAL A 93 6.55 1.96 9.86
CA VAL A 93 5.56 1.33 10.75
C VAL A 93 4.34 2.24 10.96
N ALA A 94 4.57 3.55 11.10
CA ALA A 94 3.50 4.52 11.33
C ALA A 94 2.74 4.90 10.04
N ASN A 95 3.38 4.81 8.89
CA ASN A 95 2.86 5.26 7.59
C ASN A 95 2.98 4.14 6.55
N PRO A 96 2.08 3.13 6.57
CA PRO A 96 2.12 2.02 5.63
C PRO A 96 1.85 2.43 4.17
N ASP A 97 1.15 3.54 3.94
CA ASP A 97 0.82 4.03 2.59
C ASP A 97 1.94 4.90 1.97
N ALA A 98 2.93 5.31 2.76
CA ALA A 98 4.04 6.17 2.35
C ALA A 98 5.38 5.64 2.89
N GLN A 99 5.59 4.33 2.75
CA GLN A 99 6.78 3.67 3.24
C GLN A 99 7.99 4.03 2.39
N ILE A 100 9.08 4.35 3.07
CA ILE A 100 10.41 4.47 2.48
C ILE A 100 10.87 3.07 2.09
N SER A 101 11.34 2.90 0.86
CA SER A 101 11.83 1.63 0.32
C SER A 101 13.25 1.74 -0.24
N GLU A 102 13.92 0.60 -0.37
CA GLU A 102 15.20 0.53 -1.09
C GLU A 102 14.94 0.82 -2.58
N GLY A 103 15.79 1.66 -3.18
CA GLY A 103 15.60 2.15 -4.55
C GLY A 103 14.92 3.51 -4.65
N ASP A 104 14.28 3.99 -3.57
CA ASP A 104 13.71 5.34 -3.55
C ASP A 104 14.80 6.40 -3.70
N MET A 105 14.44 7.52 -4.32
CA MET A 105 15.35 8.62 -4.61
C MET A 105 14.97 9.85 -3.80
N ILE A 106 15.88 10.32 -2.95
CA ILE A 106 15.69 11.56 -2.22
C ILE A 106 16.04 12.72 -3.15
N VAL A 107 15.03 13.50 -3.53
CA VAL A 107 15.18 14.65 -4.44
C VAL A 107 15.41 15.98 -3.69
N GLU A 108 14.91 16.07 -2.47
CA GLU A 108 14.97 17.28 -1.66
C GLU A 108 14.95 16.94 -0.16
N VAL A 109 15.68 17.69 0.65
CA VAL A 109 15.62 17.62 2.11
C VAL A 109 15.43 19.03 2.65
N ASN A 110 14.30 19.29 3.32
CA ASN A 110 14.02 20.57 3.98
C ASN A 110 14.25 21.80 3.08
N GLY A 111 13.79 21.77 1.82
CA GLY A 111 13.98 22.84 0.83
C GLY A 111 15.32 22.82 0.10
N ALA A 112 16.21 21.89 0.40
CA ALA A 112 17.53 21.78 -0.21
C ALA A 112 17.57 20.58 -1.18
N GLY A 113 17.63 20.86 -2.47
CA GLY A 113 17.66 19.86 -3.56
C GLY A 113 18.57 20.29 -4.71
N GLY A 114 18.57 19.54 -5.81
CA GLY A 114 19.27 19.87 -7.05
C GLY A 114 20.75 19.48 -7.11
N ASP A 115 21.36 19.11 -5.97
CA ASP A 115 22.71 18.54 -5.92
C ASP A 115 22.84 17.58 -4.74
N VAL A 116 23.38 16.39 -5.01
CA VAL A 116 23.60 15.34 -4.01
C VAL A 116 24.44 15.84 -2.83
N ALA A 117 25.47 16.67 -3.06
CA ALA A 117 26.30 17.15 -1.96
C ALA A 117 25.51 18.07 -1.03
N THR A 118 24.65 18.92 -1.60
CA THR A 118 23.73 19.79 -0.86
C THR A 118 22.71 18.99 -0.05
N ILE A 119 22.08 17.99 -0.67
CA ILE A 119 21.12 17.09 -0.01
C ILE A 119 21.78 16.33 1.15
N LEU A 120 22.97 15.75 0.91
CA LEU A 120 23.73 15.00 1.92
C LEU A 120 24.13 15.86 3.10
N ASP A 121 24.57 17.07 2.82
CA ASP A 121 24.99 18.01 3.82
C ASP A 121 23.80 18.46 4.69
N ARG A 122 22.63 18.71 4.09
CA ARG A 122 21.39 19.02 4.82
C ARG A 122 20.94 17.86 5.73
N CYS A 123 21.01 16.63 5.23
CA CYS A 123 20.77 15.42 6.03
C CYS A 123 21.65 15.33 7.28
N ARG A 124 22.89 15.83 7.22
CA ARG A 124 23.85 15.81 8.33
C ARG A 124 23.72 16.99 9.29
N ARG A 125 23.41 18.18 8.76
CA ARG A 125 23.44 19.44 9.53
C ARG A 125 22.14 19.71 10.29
N ASP A 126 21.01 19.28 9.77
CA ASP A 126 19.73 19.47 10.47
C ASP A 126 19.68 18.50 11.64
N GLN A 127 19.87 19.02 12.86
CA GLN A 127 19.82 18.31 14.14
C GLN A 127 18.65 18.78 14.97
#